data_AF-A0A1G7LGJ8-F1
#
_entry.id   AF-A0A1G7LGJ8-F1
#
_cell.length_a   1.000
_cell.length_b   1.000
_cell.length_c   1.000
_cell.angle_alpha   90.00
_cell.angle_beta   90.00
_cell.angle_gamma   90.00
#
_symmetry.space_group_name_H-M   'P 1'
#
loop_
_entity.id
_entity.type
_entity.pdbx_description
1 polymer ?
#
loop_
_entity_poly.entity_id
_entity_poly.type
_entity_poly.pdbx_seq_one_letter_code
_entity_poly.pdbx_strand_id
1 'polypeptide(L)'
;MSLPVPDGPVPTYHSAFHEQTPPTGIRPDRNLALELVRVTEAGAMAAGRWVGRGDKNGGDGAAVDAMRALIQTVSMRGTVVIGEGEKDEAPMLFNGEEVGDGTGAECDVAVDPVDGTTLMAKGMPNAVSVLAVADRGAMYDPSAVFYMDKIATGPIAADVVDIRLPVKENIRRVAKAKKAWPADVTVVILDRPRHQALAQEVRDAGARIKFITDGDVAGAIAAAREGTGVDLLLGIGGTPEGIITACALKCMGGALQGRLWPKDDDEKQKAIDAGHDLDRVLDIDDLVRGDVFFVATGITDGELLRGVQYRAGGCTTQSLVMRSRSGTIRAIESLHSLEKLNQYSAAGSDY
;
A
#
# COMPACT_ATOMS: atom_id res chain seq x y z
N MET A 1 -50.66 22.78 30.41
CA MET A 1 -51.40 23.83 29.66
C MET A 1 -50.42 24.46 28.67
N SER A 2 -50.85 24.61 27.41
CA SER A 2 -50.03 24.95 26.24
C SER A 2 -49.19 26.21 26.44
N LEU A 3 -47.93 26.19 26.00
CA LEU A 3 -47.15 27.41 25.80
C LEU A 3 -47.70 28.18 24.59
N PRO A 4 -47.65 29.53 24.60
CA PRO A 4 -48.21 30.35 23.53
C PRO A 4 -47.30 30.33 22.29
N VAL A 5 -47.91 30.24 21.11
CA VAL A 5 -47.24 30.43 19.82
C VAL A 5 -47.12 31.94 19.55
N PRO A 6 -45.97 32.48 19.12
CA PRO A 6 -45.86 33.88 18.78
C PRO A 6 -46.54 34.15 17.43
N ASP A 7 -47.50 35.06 17.41
CA ASP A 7 -48.05 35.65 16.18
C ASP A 7 -47.05 36.67 15.62
N GLY A 8 -46.40 36.32 14.50
CA GLY A 8 -45.56 37.22 13.73
C GLY A 8 -44.92 36.50 12.53
N PRO A 9 -44.72 37.19 11.39
CA PRO A 9 -44.11 36.56 10.22
C PRO A 9 -42.68 36.10 10.55
N VAL A 10 -42.36 34.87 10.18
CA VAL A 10 -41.02 34.28 10.33
C VAL A 10 -40.03 35.14 9.54
N PRO A 11 -38.91 35.61 10.14
CA PRO A 11 -37.95 36.41 9.40
C PRO A 11 -37.28 35.53 8.35
N THR A 12 -37.45 35.88 7.08
CA THR A 12 -36.69 35.29 5.98
C THR A 12 -35.24 35.75 6.11
N TYR A 13 -34.38 34.87 6.62
CA TYR A 13 -32.94 35.03 6.52
C TYR A 13 -32.57 34.92 5.04
N HIS A 14 -32.39 36.06 4.38
CA HIS A 14 -31.60 36.12 3.16
C HIS A 14 -30.15 35.83 3.54
N SER A 15 -29.75 34.58 3.38
CA SER A 15 -28.33 34.20 3.36
C SER A 15 -27.69 34.89 2.16
N ALA A 16 -27.05 36.02 2.39
CA ALA A 16 -26.05 36.54 1.47
C ALA A 16 -24.84 35.59 1.56
N PHE A 17 -24.89 34.49 0.80
CA PHE A 17 -23.68 33.77 0.45
C PHE A 17 -22.83 34.73 -0.37
N HIS A 18 -21.84 35.34 0.26
CA HIS A 18 -20.75 35.97 -0.47
C HIS A 18 -20.08 34.85 -1.27
N GLU A 19 -20.33 34.83 -2.58
CA GLU A 19 -19.52 34.09 -3.54
C GLU A 19 -18.12 34.71 -3.51
N GLN A 20 -17.31 34.26 -2.56
CA GLN A 20 -15.86 34.35 -2.72
C GLN A 20 -15.50 33.30 -3.76
N THR A 21 -15.37 33.74 -5.01
CA THR A 21 -14.74 32.95 -6.06
C THR A 21 -13.37 32.50 -5.53
N PRO A 22 -13.13 31.19 -5.34
CA PRO A 22 -11.82 30.73 -4.89
C PRO A 22 -10.77 31.16 -5.93
N PRO A 23 -9.53 31.45 -5.50
CA PRO A 23 -8.48 31.81 -6.43
C PRO A 23 -8.39 30.73 -7.52
N THR A 24 -8.42 31.17 -8.77
CA THR A 24 -8.27 30.30 -9.94
C THR A 24 -6.87 29.71 -9.95
N GLY A 25 -6.75 28.48 -9.50
CA GLY A 25 -5.52 27.70 -9.51
C GLY A 25 -5.52 26.69 -8.37
N ILE A 26 -5.56 25.41 -8.72
CA ILE A 26 -5.64 24.23 -7.83
C ILE A 26 -7.05 24.01 -7.27
N ARG A 27 -7.92 23.38 -8.07
CA ARG A 27 -9.01 22.59 -7.49
C ARG A 27 -8.35 21.53 -6.59
N PRO A 28 -8.78 21.38 -5.34
CA PRO A 28 -8.27 20.31 -4.50
C PRO A 28 -8.48 18.98 -5.23
N ASP A 29 -7.42 18.20 -5.35
CA ASP A 29 -7.41 16.83 -5.90
C ASP A 29 -8.12 15.84 -4.96
N ARG A 30 -9.24 16.28 -4.37
CA ARG A 30 -9.94 15.68 -3.24
C ARG A 30 -10.56 14.34 -3.59
N ASN A 31 -10.78 14.07 -4.87
CA ASN A 31 -11.43 12.84 -5.32
C ASN A 31 -10.46 11.76 -5.77
N LEU A 32 -9.20 12.08 -6.08
CA LEU A 32 -8.25 11.13 -6.64
C LEU A 32 -8.13 9.87 -5.76
N ALA A 33 -7.93 10.03 -4.45
CA ALA A 33 -7.85 8.91 -3.52
C ALA A 33 -9.07 7.97 -3.55
N LEU A 34 -10.27 8.52 -3.74
CA LEU A 34 -11.53 7.77 -3.81
C LEU A 34 -11.82 7.20 -5.22
N GLU A 35 -11.15 7.70 -6.26
CA GLU A 35 -11.16 7.07 -7.57
C GLU A 35 -10.15 5.91 -7.62
N LEU A 36 -8.97 6.09 -7.02
CA LEU A 36 -7.92 5.08 -6.96
C LEU A 36 -8.36 3.81 -6.21
N VAL A 37 -9.19 3.91 -5.17
CA VAL A 37 -9.66 2.72 -4.46
C VAL A 37 -10.40 1.75 -5.39
N ARG A 38 -11.17 2.27 -6.35
CA ARG A 38 -11.90 1.46 -7.34
C ARG A 38 -10.97 0.63 -8.22
N VAL A 39 -9.74 1.11 -8.43
CA VAL A 39 -8.71 0.37 -9.18
C VAL A 39 -8.32 -0.90 -8.40
N THR A 40 -7.93 -0.76 -7.13
CA THR A 40 -7.58 -1.92 -6.30
C THR A 40 -8.79 -2.82 -5.98
N GLU A 41 -10.01 -2.25 -5.91
CA GLU A 41 -11.23 -3.06 -5.79
C GLU A 41 -11.45 -3.93 -7.03
N ALA A 42 -11.25 -3.39 -8.22
CA ALA A 42 -11.33 -4.15 -9.46
C ALA A 42 -10.27 -5.26 -9.52
N GLY A 43 -9.01 -4.93 -9.21
CA GLY A 43 -7.92 -5.90 -9.12
C GLY A 43 -8.23 -7.02 -8.11
N ALA A 44 -8.70 -6.65 -6.92
CA ALA A 44 -9.03 -7.63 -5.89
C ALA A 44 -10.23 -8.50 -6.22
N MET A 45 -11.29 -7.96 -6.84
CA MET A 45 -12.42 -8.75 -7.32
C MET A 45 -11.97 -9.73 -8.40
N ALA A 46 -11.15 -9.30 -9.36
CA ALA A 46 -10.63 -10.17 -10.41
C ALA A 46 -9.77 -11.31 -9.81
N ALA A 47 -8.75 -10.99 -9.01
CA ALA A 47 -7.92 -11.98 -8.32
C ALA A 47 -8.72 -12.87 -7.36
N GLY A 48 -9.77 -12.33 -6.73
CA GLY A 48 -10.65 -13.03 -5.81
C GLY A 48 -11.31 -14.28 -6.42
N ARG A 49 -11.50 -14.30 -7.76
CA ARG A 49 -12.02 -15.48 -8.49
C ARG A 49 -11.01 -16.62 -8.61
N TRP A 50 -9.72 -16.32 -8.47
CA TRP A 50 -8.59 -17.24 -8.60
C TRP A 50 -8.06 -17.77 -7.27
N VAL A 51 -8.57 -17.24 -6.16
CA VAL A 51 -8.21 -17.67 -4.81
C VAL A 51 -8.36 -19.19 -4.66
N GLY A 52 -7.28 -19.86 -4.29
CA GLY A 52 -7.25 -21.31 -4.06
C GLY A 52 -7.23 -22.19 -5.32
N ARG A 53 -7.10 -21.61 -6.53
CA ARG A 53 -7.07 -22.39 -7.79
C ARG A 53 -5.70 -22.97 -8.16
N GLY A 54 -4.65 -22.64 -7.42
CA GLY A 54 -3.29 -23.08 -7.71
C GLY A 54 -2.63 -22.41 -8.92
N ASP A 55 -3.30 -21.46 -9.57
CA ASP A 55 -2.78 -20.71 -10.71
C ASP A 55 -2.48 -19.27 -10.31
N LYS A 56 -1.21 -19.04 -9.95
CA LYS A 56 -0.74 -17.72 -9.52
C LYS A 56 -0.71 -16.73 -10.68
N ASN A 57 -0.29 -17.15 -11.88
CA ASN A 57 -0.11 -16.25 -13.01
C ASN A 57 -1.46 -15.86 -13.61
N GLY A 58 -2.42 -16.79 -13.64
CA GLY A 58 -3.79 -16.50 -14.10
C GLY A 58 -4.50 -15.49 -13.21
N GLY A 59 -4.39 -15.62 -11.88
CA GLY A 59 -5.00 -14.67 -10.96
C GLY A 59 -4.31 -13.30 -10.92
N ASP A 60 -3.00 -13.27 -11.10
CA ASP A 60 -2.23 -12.04 -11.21
C ASP A 60 -2.54 -11.28 -12.50
N GLY A 61 -2.51 -11.97 -13.65
CA GLY A 61 -2.90 -11.39 -14.94
C GLY A 61 -4.33 -10.84 -14.94
N ALA A 62 -5.27 -11.52 -14.28
CA ALA A 62 -6.63 -11.02 -14.13
C ALA A 62 -6.69 -9.72 -13.29
N ALA A 63 -5.85 -9.59 -12.26
CA ALA A 63 -5.75 -8.37 -11.48
C ALA A 63 -5.14 -7.22 -12.29
N VAL A 64 -4.06 -7.49 -13.03
CA VAL A 64 -3.40 -6.54 -13.95
C VAL A 64 -4.41 -5.99 -14.95
N ASP A 65 -5.15 -6.87 -15.63
CA ASP A 65 -6.17 -6.49 -16.62
C ASP A 65 -7.22 -5.55 -16.03
N ALA A 66 -7.78 -5.94 -14.86
CA ALA A 66 -8.83 -5.18 -14.20
C ALA A 66 -8.32 -3.83 -13.70
N MET A 67 -7.15 -3.79 -13.06
CA MET A 67 -6.54 -2.55 -12.58
C MET A 67 -6.22 -1.62 -13.76
N ARG A 68 -5.61 -2.14 -14.82
CA ARG A 68 -5.26 -1.36 -16.00
C ARG A 68 -6.49 -0.78 -16.70
N ALA A 69 -7.57 -1.54 -16.82
CA ALA A 69 -8.82 -1.03 -17.40
C ALA A 69 -9.40 0.14 -16.59
N LEU A 70 -9.37 0.05 -15.25
CA LEU A 70 -9.95 1.09 -14.38
C LEU A 70 -9.03 2.31 -14.22
N ILE A 71 -7.73 2.10 -14.09
CA ILE A 71 -6.77 3.19 -13.87
C ILE A 71 -6.73 4.15 -15.07
N GLN A 72 -6.97 3.65 -16.28
CA GLN A 72 -7.09 4.47 -17.50
C GLN A 72 -8.30 5.41 -17.50
N THR A 73 -9.25 5.24 -16.58
CA THR A 73 -10.44 6.11 -16.44
C THR A 73 -10.29 7.17 -15.35
N VAL A 74 -9.20 7.13 -14.59
CA VAL A 74 -8.95 8.04 -13.47
C VAL A 74 -8.43 9.36 -14.03
N SER A 75 -8.91 10.49 -13.47
CA SER A 75 -8.46 11.82 -13.89
C SER A 75 -7.05 12.16 -13.39
N MET A 76 -6.04 11.63 -14.08
CA MET A 76 -4.62 11.84 -13.79
C MET A 76 -3.72 11.65 -15.03
N ARG A 77 -2.48 12.17 -14.96
CA ARG A 77 -1.40 11.90 -15.92
C ARG A 77 -0.30 11.07 -15.22
N GLY A 78 -0.57 9.80 -15.04
CA GLY A 78 0.32 8.89 -14.33
C GLY A 78 1.37 8.25 -15.23
N THR A 79 2.55 8.02 -14.68
CA THR A 79 3.58 7.13 -15.25
C THR A 79 3.84 6.00 -14.27
N VAL A 80 3.71 4.76 -14.72
CA VAL A 80 4.06 3.58 -13.93
C VAL A 80 5.58 3.57 -13.70
N VAL A 81 6.01 3.71 -12.45
CA VAL A 81 7.43 3.64 -12.06
C VAL A 81 7.77 2.33 -11.36
N ILE A 82 6.75 1.69 -10.78
CA ILE A 82 6.80 0.35 -10.20
C ILE A 82 5.56 -0.38 -10.72
N GLY A 83 5.76 -1.47 -11.45
CA GLY A 83 4.67 -2.34 -11.89
C GLY A 83 5.15 -3.76 -12.13
N GLU A 84 4.55 -4.44 -13.12
CA GLU A 84 4.75 -5.88 -13.38
C GLU A 84 6.16 -6.21 -13.90
N GLY A 85 6.92 -5.21 -14.34
CA GLY A 85 8.28 -5.36 -14.84
C GLY A 85 8.61 -4.42 -15.98
N GLU A 86 9.66 -4.75 -16.72
CA GLU A 86 10.07 -4.01 -17.91
C GLU A 86 9.13 -4.28 -19.09
N LYS A 87 9.04 -3.34 -20.03
CA LYS A 87 8.11 -3.41 -21.18
C LYS A 87 8.21 -4.70 -22.01
N ASP A 88 9.41 -5.26 -22.11
CA ASP A 88 9.64 -6.48 -22.89
C ASP A 88 9.18 -7.75 -22.14
N GLU A 89 8.99 -7.67 -20.82
CA GLU A 89 8.63 -8.78 -19.93
C GLU A 89 7.16 -8.69 -19.47
N ALA A 90 6.62 -7.48 -19.38
CA ALA A 90 5.26 -7.19 -18.94
C ALA A 90 4.45 -6.47 -20.05
N PRO A 91 3.37 -7.07 -20.58
CA PRO A 91 2.56 -6.44 -21.62
C PRO A 91 1.72 -5.26 -21.12
N MET A 92 1.51 -5.16 -19.81
CA MET A 92 0.61 -4.23 -19.14
C MET A 92 1.18 -3.85 -17.78
N LEU A 93 0.92 -2.60 -17.37
CA LEU A 93 1.46 -1.98 -16.17
C LEU A 93 2.98 -2.11 -16.07
N PHE A 94 3.67 -1.95 -17.20
CA PHE A 94 5.13 -2.01 -17.28
C PHE A 94 5.76 -0.66 -16.88
N ASN A 95 7.03 -0.70 -16.48
CA ASN A 95 7.80 0.50 -16.13
C ASN A 95 7.85 1.48 -17.32
N GLY A 96 7.31 2.69 -17.10
CA GLY A 96 7.18 3.75 -18.09
C GLY A 96 5.84 3.80 -18.81
N GLU A 97 4.88 2.90 -18.52
CA GLU A 97 3.53 3.00 -19.10
C GLU A 97 2.81 4.27 -18.62
N GLU A 98 2.17 4.99 -19.56
CA GLU A 98 1.27 6.10 -19.24
C GLU A 98 -0.13 5.59 -18.87
N VAL A 99 -0.65 6.08 -17.73
CA VAL A 99 -1.94 5.67 -17.16
C VAL A 99 -2.77 6.87 -16.72
N GLY A 100 -4.10 6.71 -16.75
CA GLY A 100 -5.06 7.79 -16.49
C GLY A 100 -5.63 8.37 -17.77
N ASP A 101 -6.66 9.20 -17.64
CA ASP A 101 -7.38 9.80 -18.77
C ASP A 101 -6.59 10.94 -19.48
N GLY A 102 -5.38 11.24 -18.99
CA GLY A 102 -4.53 12.29 -19.54
C GLY A 102 -4.79 13.69 -18.95
N THR A 103 -5.69 13.83 -17.98
CA THR A 103 -5.99 15.10 -17.30
C THR A 103 -5.25 15.23 -15.96
N GLY A 104 -5.21 16.42 -15.36
CA GLY A 104 -4.58 16.60 -14.04
C GLY A 104 -3.05 16.72 -14.06
N ALA A 105 -2.44 16.64 -12.88
CA ALA A 105 -0.99 16.77 -12.70
C ALA A 105 -0.25 15.49 -13.11
N GLU A 106 1.02 15.64 -13.50
CA GLU A 106 1.90 14.49 -13.71
C GLU A 106 2.25 13.84 -12.37
N CYS A 107 2.16 12.51 -12.32
CA CYS A 107 2.42 11.74 -11.11
C CYS A 107 3.18 10.44 -11.40
N ASP A 108 3.92 9.97 -10.40
CA ASP A 108 4.46 8.62 -10.37
C ASP A 108 3.40 7.66 -9.82
N VAL A 109 3.29 6.49 -10.43
CA VAL A 109 2.36 5.44 -10.03
C VAL A 109 3.15 4.17 -9.71
N ALA A 110 2.92 3.62 -8.51
CA ALA A 110 3.37 2.28 -8.14
C ALA A 110 2.16 1.37 -8.01
N VAL A 111 2.20 0.21 -8.66
CA VAL A 111 1.16 -0.81 -8.60
C VAL A 111 1.75 -2.14 -8.20
N ASP A 112 1.02 -2.87 -7.37
CA ASP A 112 1.25 -4.28 -7.07
C ASP A 112 -0.13 -4.96 -7.10
N PRO A 113 -0.52 -5.51 -8.26
CA PRO A 113 -1.85 -6.08 -8.47
C PRO A 113 -2.21 -7.18 -7.47
N VAL A 114 -1.24 -8.01 -7.10
CA VAL A 114 -1.39 -9.06 -6.10
C VAL A 114 -0.10 -9.20 -5.27
N ASP A 115 -0.02 -8.45 -4.18
CA ASP A 115 1.00 -8.68 -3.14
C ASP A 115 0.71 -10.05 -2.49
N GLY A 116 1.54 -11.03 -2.83
CA GLY A 116 1.35 -12.43 -2.46
C GLY A 116 0.54 -13.25 -3.47
N THR A 117 0.94 -13.27 -4.74
CA THR A 117 0.38 -14.17 -5.76
C THR A 117 0.32 -15.64 -5.33
N THR A 118 1.33 -16.12 -4.59
CA THR A 118 1.35 -17.47 -4.00
C THR A 118 0.28 -17.62 -2.90
N LEU A 119 0.04 -16.59 -2.09
CA LEU A 119 -1.01 -16.59 -1.07
C LEU A 119 -2.38 -16.72 -1.73
N MET A 120 -2.65 -15.89 -2.74
CA MET A 120 -3.87 -15.94 -3.54
C MET A 120 -4.07 -17.33 -4.15
N ALA A 121 -3.07 -17.86 -4.88
CA ALA A 121 -3.18 -19.14 -5.56
C ALA A 121 -3.46 -20.31 -4.59
N LYS A 122 -2.96 -20.24 -3.35
CA LYS A 122 -3.15 -21.25 -2.31
C LYS A 122 -4.34 -20.98 -1.38
N GLY A 123 -5.03 -19.85 -1.52
CA GLY A 123 -6.09 -19.42 -0.60
C GLY A 123 -5.58 -19.13 0.81
N MET A 124 -4.33 -18.69 0.94
CA MET A 124 -3.73 -18.32 2.21
C MET A 124 -4.05 -16.86 2.58
N PRO A 125 -4.03 -16.52 3.87
CA PRO A 125 -4.31 -15.16 4.34
C PRO A 125 -3.37 -14.09 3.78
N ASN A 126 -3.79 -12.82 3.86
CA ASN A 126 -3.01 -11.60 3.59
C ASN A 126 -2.64 -11.27 2.14
N ALA A 127 -3.28 -11.87 1.13
CA ALA A 127 -3.14 -11.36 -0.24
C ALA A 127 -3.90 -10.04 -0.39
N VAL A 128 -3.26 -9.01 -0.95
CA VAL A 128 -3.84 -7.68 -1.16
C VAL A 128 -3.51 -7.15 -2.56
N SER A 129 -4.39 -6.30 -3.11
CA SER A 129 -4.12 -5.50 -4.31
C SER A 129 -3.79 -4.07 -3.88
N VAL A 130 -2.70 -3.50 -4.40
CA VAL A 130 -2.11 -2.24 -3.91
C VAL A 130 -1.82 -1.26 -5.04
N LEU A 131 -2.02 0.02 -4.75
CA LEU A 131 -1.62 1.11 -5.62
C LEU A 131 -1.20 2.33 -4.79
N ALA A 132 -0.13 3.00 -5.21
CA ALA A 132 0.32 4.27 -4.64
C ALA A 132 0.57 5.30 -5.74
N VAL A 133 0.34 6.57 -5.42
CA VAL A 133 0.57 7.71 -6.31
C VAL A 133 1.32 8.79 -5.55
N ALA A 134 2.35 9.35 -6.16
CA ALA A 134 3.12 10.47 -5.64
C ALA A 134 3.39 11.49 -6.75
N ASP A 135 3.90 12.67 -6.39
CA ASP A 135 4.33 13.67 -7.38
C ASP A 135 5.34 13.04 -8.38
N ARG A 136 5.38 13.53 -9.63
CA ARG A 136 6.29 13.00 -10.65
C ARG A 136 7.76 13.08 -10.19
N GLY A 137 8.49 11.97 -10.31
CA GLY A 137 9.88 11.82 -9.90
C GLY A 137 10.07 11.76 -8.39
N ALA A 138 9.01 11.57 -7.61
CA ALA A 138 9.09 11.52 -6.16
C ALA A 138 9.44 10.14 -5.62
N MET A 139 9.15 9.07 -6.36
CA MET A 139 9.47 7.70 -5.96
C MET A 139 10.93 7.36 -6.30
N TYR A 140 11.57 6.62 -5.40
CA TYR A 140 12.93 6.10 -5.60
C TYR A 140 12.98 5.11 -6.77
N ASP A 141 14.11 5.06 -7.49
CA ASP A 141 14.30 4.14 -8.60
C ASP A 141 14.64 2.71 -8.09
N PRO A 142 13.77 1.71 -8.31
CA PRO A 142 14.01 0.36 -7.82
C PRO A 142 14.93 -0.48 -8.73
N SER A 143 15.32 0.00 -9.91
CA SER A 143 15.86 -0.84 -10.99
C SER A 143 17.30 -1.34 -10.79
N ALA A 144 18.04 -0.70 -9.88
CA ALA A 144 19.46 -0.99 -9.65
C ALA A 144 19.69 -2.25 -8.80
N VAL A 145 18.87 -2.47 -7.77
CA VAL A 145 19.03 -3.57 -6.81
C VAL A 145 17.67 -4.17 -6.48
N PHE A 146 17.52 -5.47 -6.73
CA PHE A 146 16.23 -6.15 -6.57
C PHE A 146 15.75 -6.23 -5.12
N TYR A 147 16.66 -6.41 -4.16
CA TYR A 147 16.33 -6.58 -2.75
C TYR A 147 16.78 -5.40 -1.87
N MET A 148 16.04 -5.21 -0.78
CA MET A 148 16.30 -4.21 0.25
C MET A 148 16.14 -4.87 1.63
N ASP A 149 17.10 -4.62 2.52
CA ASP A 149 17.00 -4.89 3.96
C ASP A 149 16.16 -3.79 4.60
N LYS A 150 15.14 -4.17 5.38
CA LYS A 150 14.08 -3.26 5.85
C LYS A 150 13.88 -3.37 7.35
N ILE A 151 13.68 -2.22 8.00
CA ILE A 151 13.07 -2.11 9.33
C ILE A 151 11.88 -1.15 9.23
N ALA A 152 10.69 -1.60 9.67
CA ALA A 152 9.48 -0.79 9.59
C ALA A 152 8.64 -0.87 10.87
N THR A 153 8.09 0.25 11.32
CA THR A 153 7.29 0.33 12.55
C THR A 153 6.23 1.43 12.48
N GLY A 154 5.24 1.37 13.38
CA GLY A 154 4.25 2.43 13.56
C GLY A 154 4.76 3.70 14.26
N PRO A 155 3.90 4.73 14.32
CA PRO A 155 4.24 6.08 14.79
C PRO A 155 4.81 6.12 16.20
N ILE A 156 4.39 5.21 17.09
CA ILE A 156 4.84 5.16 18.48
C ILE A 156 6.37 4.94 18.59
N ALA A 157 6.96 4.18 17.67
CA ALA A 157 8.37 3.84 17.69
C ALA A 157 9.15 4.36 16.47
N ALA A 158 8.55 5.27 15.69
CA ALA A 158 9.14 5.80 14.46
C ALA A 158 10.52 6.46 14.69
N ASP A 159 10.65 7.23 15.77
CA ASP A 159 11.88 8.00 16.07
C ASP A 159 13.00 7.18 16.74
N VAL A 160 12.76 5.90 17.05
CA VAL A 160 13.70 5.11 17.88
C VAL A 160 14.33 3.92 17.17
N VAL A 161 13.76 3.48 16.04
CA VAL A 161 14.32 2.40 15.23
C VAL A 161 15.53 2.88 14.44
N ASP A 162 16.51 1.98 14.26
CA ASP A 162 17.70 2.24 13.47
C ASP A 162 18.22 0.92 12.88
N ILE A 163 18.18 0.78 11.54
CA ILE A 163 18.60 -0.44 10.83
C ILE A 163 20.08 -0.79 11.05
N ARG A 164 20.90 0.18 11.48
CA ARG A 164 22.33 -0.03 11.75
C ARG A 164 22.59 -0.68 13.10
N LEU A 165 21.59 -0.69 13.99
CA LEU A 165 21.73 -1.25 15.32
C LEU A 165 21.43 -2.74 15.37
N PRO A 166 22.01 -3.47 16.34
CA PRO A 166 21.65 -4.86 16.59
C PRO A 166 20.14 -5.03 16.80
N VAL A 167 19.58 -6.12 16.29
CA VAL A 167 18.15 -6.47 16.40
C VAL A 167 17.64 -6.37 17.83
N LYS A 168 18.42 -6.85 18.81
CA LYS A 168 18.11 -6.79 20.24
C LYS A 168 17.91 -5.35 20.75
N GLU A 169 18.69 -4.39 20.27
CA GLU A 169 18.54 -2.99 20.68
C GLU A 169 17.31 -2.36 20.04
N ASN A 170 17.03 -2.63 18.76
CA ASN A 170 15.80 -2.19 18.10
C ASN A 170 14.55 -2.70 18.86
N ILE A 171 14.49 -3.99 19.17
CA ILE A 171 13.40 -4.59 19.95
C ILE A 171 13.25 -3.91 21.31
N ARG A 172 14.36 -3.67 22.02
CA ARG A 172 14.33 -2.99 23.33
C ARG A 172 13.78 -1.57 23.21
N ARG A 173 14.17 -0.83 22.17
CA ARG A 173 13.71 0.54 21.92
C ARG A 173 12.23 0.59 21.57
N VAL A 174 11.77 -0.30 20.69
CA VAL A 174 10.35 -0.45 20.35
C VAL A 174 9.53 -0.79 21.59
N ALA A 175 9.94 -1.80 22.37
CA ALA A 175 9.29 -2.17 23.63
C ALA A 175 9.19 -0.97 24.59
N LYS A 176 10.30 -0.24 24.77
CA LYS A 176 10.33 0.95 25.64
C LYS A 176 9.38 2.05 25.15
N ALA A 177 9.37 2.36 23.85
CA ALA A 177 8.47 3.35 23.27
C ALA A 177 7.00 2.98 23.49
N LYS A 178 6.68 1.69 23.37
CA LYS A 178 5.36 1.12 23.63
C LYS A 178 5.02 0.92 25.12
N LYS A 179 5.95 1.22 26.03
CA LYS A 179 5.82 0.95 27.49
C LYS A 179 5.49 -0.53 27.77
N ALA A 180 6.10 -1.43 27.02
CA ALA A 180 5.91 -2.87 27.08
C ALA A 180 7.25 -3.58 27.31
N TRP A 181 7.21 -4.91 27.41
CA TRP A 181 8.42 -5.75 27.51
C TRP A 181 8.86 -6.23 26.12
N PRO A 182 10.15 -6.59 25.92
CA PRO A 182 10.59 -7.23 24.69
C PRO A 182 9.74 -8.44 24.28
N ALA A 183 9.25 -9.21 25.25
CA ALA A 183 8.36 -10.36 25.03
C ALA A 183 6.96 -10.02 24.51
N ASP A 184 6.55 -8.76 24.65
CA ASP A 184 5.28 -8.27 24.10
C ASP A 184 5.44 -7.80 22.65
N VAL A 185 6.68 -7.57 22.18
CA VAL A 185 6.97 -7.16 20.81
C VAL A 185 6.85 -8.36 19.88
N THR A 186 6.06 -8.20 18.82
CA THR A 186 5.91 -9.17 17.74
C THR A 186 6.53 -8.62 16.45
N VAL A 187 7.57 -9.31 15.98
CA VAL A 187 8.27 -8.99 14.73
C VAL A 187 7.71 -9.83 13.59
N VAL A 188 7.27 -9.19 12.51
CA VAL A 188 6.94 -9.87 11.25
C VAL A 188 8.19 -10.05 10.39
N ILE A 189 8.40 -11.26 9.89
CA ILE A 189 9.58 -11.63 9.09
C ILE A 189 9.12 -12.56 7.95
N LEU A 190 9.62 -12.35 6.74
CA LEU A 190 9.44 -13.29 5.63
C LEU A 190 10.12 -14.63 5.97
N ASP A 191 9.40 -15.74 5.88
CA ASP A 191 9.95 -17.09 6.07
C ASP A 191 10.82 -17.47 4.87
N ARG A 192 12.12 -17.23 5.00
CA ARG A 192 13.12 -17.46 3.98
C ARG A 192 14.39 -18.00 4.62
N PRO A 193 15.16 -18.87 3.92
CA PRO A 193 16.46 -19.34 4.42
C PRO A 193 17.40 -18.19 4.81
N ARG A 194 17.41 -17.08 4.05
CA ARG A 194 18.21 -15.89 4.34
C ARG A 194 17.87 -15.18 5.67
N HIS A 195 16.71 -15.45 6.26
CA HIS A 195 16.29 -14.84 7.52
C HIS A 195 16.43 -15.75 8.74
N GLN A 196 17.01 -16.96 8.61
CA GLN A 196 17.15 -17.86 9.75
C GLN A 196 18.01 -17.27 10.88
N ALA A 197 19.11 -16.58 10.53
CA ALA A 197 19.95 -15.89 11.50
C ALA A 197 19.20 -14.72 12.16
N LEU A 198 18.55 -13.86 11.37
CA LEU A 198 17.71 -12.76 11.86
C LEU A 198 16.61 -13.25 12.82
N ALA A 199 15.92 -14.33 12.45
CA ALA A 199 14.90 -14.94 13.31
C ALA A 199 15.49 -15.45 14.63
N GLN A 200 16.71 -15.98 14.63
CA GLN A 200 17.37 -16.38 15.86
C GLN A 200 17.71 -15.16 16.72
N GLU A 201 18.21 -14.07 16.14
CA GLU A 201 18.49 -12.82 16.87
C GLU A 201 17.24 -12.23 17.53
N VAL A 202 16.09 -12.28 16.85
CA VAL A 202 14.80 -11.84 17.41
C VAL A 202 14.38 -12.72 18.59
N ARG A 203 14.54 -14.05 18.49
CA ARG A 203 14.27 -14.98 19.60
C ARG A 203 15.18 -14.74 20.79
N ASP A 204 16.47 -14.53 20.54
CA ASP A 204 17.48 -14.27 21.58
C ASP A 204 17.27 -12.91 22.27
N ALA A 205 16.66 -11.96 21.57
CA ALA A 205 16.19 -10.69 22.14
C ALA A 205 14.91 -10.84 22.98
N GLY A 206 14.26 -11.99 22.93
CA GLY A 206 13.05 -12.32 23.70
C GLY A 206 11.74 -11.90 23.05
N ALA A 207 11.75 -11.40 21.82
CA ALA A 207 10.55 -11.02 21.09
C ALA A 207 9.87 -12.22 20.41
N ARG A 208 8.60 -12.02 20.06
CA ARG A 208 7.79 -12.98 19.30
C ARG A 208 8.03 -12.78 17.81
N ILE A 209 7.87 -13.85 17.02
CA ILE A 209 7.96 -13.79 15.56
C ILE A 209 6.63 -14.20 14.95
N LYS A 210 6.16 -13.43 13.98
CA LYS A 210 5.13 -13.81 13.03
C LYS A 210 5.80 -14.05 11.68
N PHE A 211 5.91 -15.32 11.29
CA PHE A 211 6.38 -15.64 9.94
C PHE A 211 5.26 -15.40 8.93
N ILE A 212 5.62 -14.77 7.80
CA ILE A 212 4.79 -14.64 6.62
C ILE A 212 5.51 -15.27 5.43
N THR A 213 4.79 -16.00 4.57
CA THR A 213 5.44 -16.62 3.40
C THR A 213 5.63 -15.63 2.27
N ASP A 214 4.76 -14.64 2.12
CA ASP A 214 4.84 -13.54 1.16
C ASP A 214 4.12 -12.33 1.78
N GLY A 215 4.09 -11.17 1.13
CA GLY A 215 3.27 -10.05 1.61
C GLY A 215 3.95 -9.10 2.60
N ASP A 216 5.15 -8.61 2.30
CA ASP A 216 5.87 -7.74 3.24
C ASP A 216 5.37 -6.28 3.24
N VAL A 217 4.62 -5.84 2.22
CA VAL A 217 3.85 -4.60 2.24
C VAL A 217 2.75 -4.69 3.29
N ALA A 218 1.90 -5.72 3.22
CA ALA A 218 0.86 -5.96 4.21
C ALA A 218 1.46 -6.14 5.63
N GLY A 219 2.60 -6.83 5.75
CA GLY A 219 3.33 -7.00 7.00
C GLY A 219 3.81 -5.68 7.63
N ALA A 220 4.39 -4.78 6.84
CA ALA A 220 4.84 -3.48 7.32
C ALA A 220 3.67 -2.57 7.73
N ILE A 221 2.59 -2.54 6.94
CA ILE A 221 1.39 -1.77 7.28
C ILE A 221 0.76 -2.33 8.56
N ALA A 222 0.76 -3.66 8.74
CA ALA A 222 0.30 -4.27 9.98
C ALA A 222 1.14 -3.82 11.18
N ALA A 223 2.47 -3.73 11.04
CA ALA A 223 3.36 -3.21 12.09
C ALA A 223 3.08 -1.74 12.46
N ALA A 224 2.49 -0.98 11.53
CA ALA A 224 2.18 0.43 11.74
C ALA A 224 0.76 0.72 12.20
N ARG A 225 -0.13 -0.27 12.21
CA ARG A 225 -1.53 -0.12 12.58
C ARG A 225 -1.79 -0.70 13.96
N GLU A 226 -2.48 0.05 14.80
CA GLU A 226 -2.92 -0.45 16.11
C GLU A 226 -3.90 -1.63 15.96
N GLY A 227 -3.83 -2.59 16.89
CA GLY A 227 -4.78 -3.71 16.97
C GLY A 227 -4.47 -4.90 16.05
N THR A 228 -3.41 -4.87 15.26
CA THR A 228 -2.99 -5.98 14.37
C THR A 228 -2.21 -7.07 15.09
N GLY A 229 -1.62 -6.74 16.25
CA GLY A 229 -0.73 -7.62 17.00
C GLY A 229 0.68 -7.75 16.40
N VAL A 230 1.05 -6.87 15.47
CA VAL A 230 2.40 -6.75 14.89
C VAL A 230 2.98 -5.39 15.24
N ASP A 231 4.27 -5.34 15.54
CA ASP A 231 4.91 -4.13 16.08
C ASP A 231 6.11 -3.66 15.26
N LEU A 232 6.76 -4.59 14.56
CA LEU A 232 7.99 -4.33 13.83
C LEU A 232 8.06 -5.27 12.64
N LEU A 233 8.44 -4.77 11.47
CA LEU A 233 8.91 -5.58 10.35
C LEU A 233 10.44 -5.56 10.33
N LEU A 234 11.06 -6.72 10.17
CA LEU A 234 12.50 -6.85 9.95
C LEU A 234 12.80 -7.81 8.79
N GLY A 235 13.79 -7.46 7.97
CA GLY A 235 14.44 -8.37 7.05
C GLY A 235 14.44 -7.90 5.59
N ILE A 236 14.92 -8.79 4.73
CA ILE A 236 15.18 -8.55 3.31
C ILE A 236 13.99 -8.97 2.46
N GLY A 237 13.41 -8.00 1.75
CA GLY A 237 12.35 -8.18 0.77
C GLY A 237 12.61 -7.35 -0.49
N GLY A 238 11.68 -7.33 -1.44
CA GLY A 238 11.89 -6.63 -2.71
C GLY A 238 11.96 -5.11 -2.52
N THR A 239 12.82 -4.45 -3.31
CA THR A 239 12.97 -2.99 -3.32
C THR A 239 11.68 -2.27 -3.75
N PRO A 240 10.96 -2.71 -4.81
CA PRO A 240 9.67 -2.11 -5.20
C PRO A 240 8.65 -2.07 -4.04
N GLU A 241 8.50 -3.18 -3.33
CA GLU A 241 7.61 -3.34 -2.18
C GLU A 241 8.05 -2.45 -1.00
N GLY A 242 9.36 -2.21 -0.85
CA GLY A 242 9.89 -1.23 0.10
C GLY A 242 9.42 0.19 -0.19
N ILE A 243 9.37 0.60 -1.46
CA ILE A 243 8.92 1.94 -1.86
C ILE A 243 7.41 2.08 -1.71
N ILE A 244 6.64 1.05 -2.10
CA ILE A 244 5.18 0.99 -1.86
C ILE A 244 4.89 1.05 -0.35
N THR A 245 5.67 0.33 0.47
CA THR A 245 5.58 0.39 1.92
C THR A 245 5.88 1.79 2.46
N ALA A 246 6.90 2.48 1.94
CA ALA A 246 7.22 3.85 2.31
C ALA A 246 6.03 4.78 2.07
N CYS A 247 5.33 4.61 0.94
CA CYS A 247 4.12 5.36 0.61
C CYS A 247 3.03 5.18 1.68
N ALA A 248 2.77 3.94 2.10
CA ALA A 248 1.80 3.65 3.14
C ALA A 248 2.20 4.23 4.50
N LEU A 249 3.43 3.98 4.94
CA LEU A 249 3.91 4.39 6.26
C LEU A 249 4.03 5.90 6.39
N LYS A 250 4.38 6.61 5.31
CA LYS A 250 4.33 8.08 5.26
C LYS A 250 2.93 8.63 5.52
N CYS A 251 1.90 7.94 5.03
CA CYS A 251 0.52 8.32 5.32
C CYS A 251 0.09 8.03 6.76
N MET A 252 0.67 7.01 7.39
CA MET A 252 0.34 6.56 8.75
C MET A 252 1.19 7.22 9.84
N GLY A 253 2.24 7.96 9.45
CA GLY A 253 3.23 8.52 10.38
C GLY A 253 4.17 7.46 10.98
N GLY A 254 4.33 6.31 10.32
CA GLY A 254 5.29 5.28 10.71
C GLY A 254 6.73 5.61 10.30
N ALA A 255 7.63 4.66 10.51
CA ALA A 255 9.00 4.72 10.00
C ALA A 255 9.31 3.49 9.15
N LEU A 256 10.09 3.71 8.10
CA LEU A 256 10.76 2.70 7.30
C LEU A 256 12.19 3.17 7.12
N GLN A 257 13.13 2.27 7.38
CA GLN A 257 14.50 2.43 6.92
C GLN A 257 14.86 1.25 6.05
N GLY A 258 15.51 1.55 4.93
CA GLY A 258 15.94 0.59 3.94
C GLY A 258 17.44 0.67 3.69
N ARG A 259 18.06 -0.45 3.36
CA ARG A 259 19.41 -0.49 2.76
C ARG A 259 19.39 -1.46 1.58
N LEU A 260 19.94 -1.04 0.45
CA LEU A 260 20.02 -1.90 -0.73
C LEU A 260 20.79 -3.18 -0.39
N TRP A 261 20.28 -4.31 -0.87
CA TRP A 261 20.85 -5.63 -0.58
C TRP A 261 21.15 -6.35 -1.90
N PRO A 262 22.31 -6.07 -2.54
CA PRO A 262 22.71 -6.81 -3.74
C PRO A 262 22.87 -8.29 -3.43
N LYS A 263 22.28 -9.13 -4.28
CA LYS A 263 22.26 -10.60 -4.09
C LYS A 263 23.60 -11.25 -4.48
N ASP A 264 24.37 -10.60 -5.34
CA ASP A 264 25.66 -11.06 -5.86
C ASP A 264 26.57 -9.87 -6.22
N ASP A 265 27.83 -10.16 -6.57
CA ASP A 265 28.84 -9.15 -6.89
C ASP A 265 28.52 -8.40 -8.20
N ASP A 266 27.78 -9.03 -9.13
CA ASP A 266 27.40 -8.41 -10.40
C ASP A 266 26.33 -7.32 -10.18
N GLU A 267 25.29 -7.62 -9.41
CA GLU A 267 24.26 -6.64 -9.00
C GLU A 267 24.88 -5.53 -8.14
N LYS A 268 25.85 -5.89 -7.28
CA LYS A 268 26.59 -4.92 -6.47
C LYS A 268 27.36 -3.94 -7.35
N GLN A 269 28.11 -4.44 -8.35
CA GLN A 269 28.87 -3.57 -9.25
C GLN A 269 27.94 -2.72 -10.11
N LYS A 270 26.84 -3.28 -10.63
CA LYS A 270 25.80 -2.53 -11.36
C LYS A 270 25.26 -1.36 -10.52
N ALA A 271 24.99 -1.59 -9.24
CA ALA A 271 24.50 -0.54 -8.36
C ALA A 271 25.55 0.57 -8.10
N ILE A 272 26.82 0.20 -7.93
CA ILE A 272 27.92 1.15 -7.78
C ILE A 272 28.11 1.98 -9.05
N ASP A 273 28.08 1.34 -10.22
CA ASP A 273 28.21 2.00 -11.53
C ASP A 273 27.04 2.95 -11.81
N ALA A 274 25.85 2.63 -11.30
CA ALA A 274 24.68 3.51 -11.30
C ALA A 274 24.76 4.67 -10.26
N GLY A 275 25.82 4.70 -9.44
CA GLY A 275 26.11 5.77 -8.49
C GLY A 275 25.47 5.58 -7.11
N HIS A 276 25.01 4.37 -6.76
CA HIS A 276 24.45 4.11 -5.42
C HIS A 276 25.55 3.92 -4.37
N ASP A 277 25.35 4.56 -3.22
CA ASP A 277 26.05 4.24 -1.98
C ASP A 277 25.32 3.09 -1.27
N LEU A 278 25.95 1.91 -1.24
CA LEU A 278 25.37 0.70 -0.68
C LEU A 278 25.38 0.66 0.86
N ASP A 279 26.17 1.52 1.50
CA ASP A 279 26.18 1.65 2.96
C ASP A 279 25.15 2.67 3.45
N ARG A 280 24.54 3.43 2.53
CA ARG A 280 23.53 4.44 2.82
C ARG A 280 22.27 3.79 3.38
N VAL A 281 21.78 4.36 4.47
CA VAL A 281 20.42 4.11 4.97
C VAL A 281 19.48 5.08 4.26
N LEU A 282 18.43 4.53 3.66
CA LEU A 282 17.34 5.25 3.02
C LEU A 282 16.19 5.36 4.01
N ASP A 283 15.83 6.56 4.41
CA ASP A 283 14.64 6.80 5.23
C ASP A 283 13.38 6.93 4.34
N ILE A 284 12.18 7.02 4.94
CA ILE A 284 10.91 7.17 4.19
C ILE A 284 10.98 8.30 3.13
N ASP A 285 11.53 9.46 3.49
CA ASP A 285 11.59 10.61 2.59
C ASP A 285 12.64 10.47 1.48
N ASP A 286 13.57 9.52 1.59
CA ASP A 286 14.45 9.13 0.49
C ASP A 286 13.74 8.19 -0.49
N LEU A 287 12.87 7.32 0.02
CA LEU A 287 12.13 6.33 -0.77
C LEU A 287 10.94 6.97 -1.51
N VAL A 288 10.27 7.93 -0.89
CA VAL A 288 9.18 8.69 -1.51
C VAL A 288 9.09 10.12 -0.98
N ARG A 289 9.27 11.09 -1.88
CA ARG A 289 9.20 12.53 -1.57
C ARG A 289 7.77 13.06 -1.70
N GLY A 290 7.50 14.22 -1.10
CA GLY A 290 6.25 14.96 -1.34
C GLY A 290 4.98 14.32 -0.78
N ASP A 291 3.84 14.72 -1.36
CA ASP A 291 2.50 14.24 -1.01
C ASP A 291 2.25 12.86 -1.67
N VAL A 292 1.62 11.95 -0.93
CA VAL A 292 1.42 10.56 -1.35
C VAL A 292 -0.03 10.14 -1.11
N PHE A 293 -0.56 9.38 -2.05
CA PHE A 293 -1.77 8.58 -1.89
C PHE A 293 -1.41 7.11 -1.86
N PHE A 294 -2.06 6.36 -0.99
CA PHE A 294 -1.94 4.90 -0.93
C PHE A 294 -3.33 4.29 -0.83
N VAL A 295 -3.59 3.25 -1.63
CA VAL A 295 -4.80 2.46 -1.58
C VAL A 295 -4.48 0.96 -1.60
N ALA A 296 -5.23 0.18 -0.84
CA ALA A 296 -5.13 -1.27 -0.87
C ALA A 296 -6.50 -1.92 -0.66
N THR A 297 -6.76 -3.06 -1.31
CA THR A 297 -7.98 -3.86 -1.14
C THR A 297 -7.63 -5.31 -0.86
N GLY A 298 -8.31 -5.94 0.10
CA GLY A 298 -8.08 -7.33 0.47
C GLY A 298 -8.56 -8.32 -0.60
N ILE A 299 -7.70 -9.24 -1.00
CA ILE A 299 -8.02 -10.36 -1.90
C ILE A 299 -8.44 -11.56 -1.05
N THR A 300 -7.59 -11.95 -0.10
CA THR A 300 -7.89 -12.96 0.93
C THR A 300 -7.97 -12.31 2.31
N ASP A 301 -8.62 -12.98 3.25
CA ASP A 301 -8.71 -12.47 4.62
C ASP A 301 -7.33 -12.27 5.23
N GLY A 302 -7.10 -11.14 5.87
CA GLY A 302 -5.83 -10.79 6.49
C GLY A 302 -6.00 -9.95 7.74
N GLU A 303 -4.89 -9.67 8.44
CA GLU A 303 -4.93 -8.82 9.65
C GLU A 303 -5.29 -7.37 9.33
N LEU A 304 -5.00 -6.93 8.10
CA LEU A 304 -5.24 -5.56 7.67
C LEU A 304 -6.63 -5.37 7.05
N LEU A 305 -7.00 -6.28 6.15
CA LEU A 305 -8.17 -6.20 5.28
C LEU A 305 -8.83 -7.57 5.17
N ARG A 306 -10.17 -7.59 5.18
CA ARG A 306 -10.96 -8.75 4.78
C ARG A 306 -10.83 -8.97 3.29
N GLY A 307 -10.81 -10.23 2.89
CA GLY A 307 -10.80 -10.64 1.49
C GLY A 307 -12.14 -10.39 0.82
N VAL A 308 -12.19 -10.62 -0.49
CA VAL A 308 -13.43 -10.50 -1.26
C VAL A 308 -14.40 -11.59 -0.83
N GLN A 309 -15.63 -11.20 -0.46
CA GLN A 309 -16.68 -12.16 -0.09
C GLN A 309 -17.78 -12.17 -1.14
N TYR A 310 -17.97 -13.30 -1.80
CA TYR A 310 -19.01 -13.48 -2.81
C TYR A 310 -20.34 -13.90 -2.19
N ARG A 311 -21.42 -13.36 -2.72
CA ARG A 311 -22.81 -13.69 -2.36
C ARG A 311 -23.67 -13.76 -3.60
N ALA A 312 -24.90 -14.26 -3.47
CA ALA A 312 -25.85 -14.23 -4.57
C ALA A 312 -26.02 -12.78 -5.09
N GLY A 313 -25.79 -12.58 -6.39
CA GLY A 313 -25.94 -11.29 -7.08
C GLY A 313 -24.82 -10.25 -6.84
N GLY A 314 -23.78 -10.55 -6.04
CA GLY A 314 -22.78 -9.54 -5.70
C GLY A 314 -21.55 -10.01 -4.92
N CYS A 315 -20.74 -9.06 -4.49
CA CYS A 315 -19.65 -9.29 -3.56
C CYS A 315 -19.44 -8.10 -2.62
N THR A 316 -18.59 -8.27 -1.61
CA THR A 316 -18.10 -7.19 -0.76
C THR A 316 -16.58 -7.14 -0.78
N THR A 317 -16.03 -5.93 -0.78
CA THR A 317 -14.59 -5.66 -0.64
C THR A 317 -14.34 -4.81 0.60
N GLN A 318 -13.15 -4.95 1.20
CA GLN A 318 -12.66 -4.03 2.21
C GLN A 318 -11.36 -3.39 1.73
N SER A 319 -11.29 -2.07 1.84
CA SER A 319 -10.16 -1.28 1.34
C SER A 319 -9.67 -0.28 2.37
N LEU A 320 -8.40 0.10 2.25
CA LEU A 320 -7.79 1.25 2.91
C LEU A 320 -7.47 2.32 1.89
N VAL A 321 -7.75 3.57 2.24
CA VAL A 321 -7.40 4.75 1.44
C VAL A 321 -6.72 5.76 2.35
N MET A 322 -5.53 6.19 1.96
CA MET A 322 -4.68 7.03 2.78
C MET A 322 -4.08 8.19 1.97
N ARG A 323 -3.90 9.32 2.63
CA ARG A 323 -3.24 10.49 2.04
C ARG A 323 -2.30 11.14 3.06
N SER A 324 -1.02 11.28 2.71
CA SER A 324 -0.01 11.82 3.61
C SER A 324 -0.30 13.27 4.01
N ARG A 325 -0.64 14.13 3.05
CA ARG A 325 -0.91 15.55 3.29
C ARG A 325 -1.97 15.84 4.36
N SER A 326 -3.02 15.02 4.40
CA SER A 326 -4.11 15.21 5.36
C SER A 326 -4.05 14.26 6.56
N GLY A 327 -3.11 13.31 6.58
CA GLY A 327 -3.05 12.23 7.57
C GLY A 327 -4.33 11.40 7.65
N THR A 328 -5.20 11.47 6.63
CA THR A 328 -6.51 10.83 6.69
C THR A 328 -6.38 9.39 6.22
N ILE A 329 -6.80 8.47 7.09
CA ILE A 329 -6.91 7.04 6.81
C ILE A 329 -8.40 6.70 6.77
N ARG A 330 -8.85 6.09 5.68
CA ARG A 330 -10.24 5.62 5.51
C ARG A 330 -10.22 4.12 5.37
N ALA A 331 -11.04 3.45 6.18
CA ALA A 331 -11.47 2.09 5.89
C ALA A 331 -12.79 2.16 5.12
N ILE A 332 -12.85 1.50 3.97
CA ILE A 332 -14.01 1.47 3.09
C ILE A 332 -14.50 0.03 3.00
N GLU A 333 -15.79 -0.17 3.18
CA GLU A 333 -16.47 -1.43 2.89
C GLU A 333 -17.47 -1.16 1.78
N SER A 334 -17.28 -1.84 0.66
CA SER A 334 -18.08 -1.64 -0.54
C SER A 334 -18.92 -2.87 -0.83
N LEU A 335 -20.16 -2.66 -1.25
CA LEU A 335 -21.09 -3.71 -1.66
C LEU A 335 -21.32 -3.59 -3.16
N HIS A 336 -20.84 -4.56 -3.91
CA HIS A 336 -20.85 -4.56 -5.36
C HIS A 336 -22.02 -5.41 -5.88
N SER A 337 -22.82 -4.81 -6.77
CA SER A 337 -23.89 -5.50 -7.49
C SER A 337 -23.34 -6.01 -8.82
N LEU A 338 -22.84 -7.25 -8.84
CA LEU A 338 -22.18 -7.81 -10.02
C LEU A 338 -23.10 -7.89 -11.24
N GLU A 339 -24.40 -8.18 -11.04
CA GLU A 339 -25.40 -8.17 -12.12
C GLU A 339 -25.47 -6.83 -12.85
N LYS A 340 -25.35 -5.72 -12.11
CA LYS A 340 -25.37 -4.38 -12.69
C LYS A 340 -24.02 -4.02 -13.28
N LEU A 341 -22.93 -4.33 -12.59
CA LEU A 341 -21.59 -4.05 -13.08
C LEU A 341 -21.34 -4.73 -14.44
N ASN A 342 -21.74 -6.00 -14.59
CA ASN A 342 -21.62 -6.75 -15.84
C ASN A 342 -22.42 -6.12 -17.01
N GLN A 343 -23.46 -5.32 -16.75
CA GLN A 343 -24.19 -4.59 -17.79
C GLN A 343 -23.44 -3.35 -18.29
N TYR A 344 -22.55 -2.79 -17.47
CA TYR A 344 -21.76 -1.58 -17.78
C TYR A 344 -20.29 -1.89 -18.11
N SER A 345 -19.84 -3.13 -17.93
CA SER A 345 -18.54 -3.62 -18.38
C SER A 345 -18.49 -3.68 -19.90
N ALA A 346 -18.18 -2.55 -20.54
CA ALA A 346 -18.07 -2.44 -22.00
C ALA A 346 -16.83 -3.17 -22.59
N ALA A 347 -16.05 -3.88 -21.77
CA ALA A 347 -14.78 -4.45 -22.16
C ALA A 347 -14.55 -5.87 -21.59
N GLY A 348 -15.40 -6.85 -21.93
CA GLY A 348 -15.04 -8.29 -21.86
C GLY A 348 -14.58 -8.90 -20.53
N SER A 349 -14.49 -8.14 -19.44
CA SER A 349 -14.09 -8.59 -18.11
C SER A 349 -15.34 -9.11 -17.40
N ASP A 350 -15.49 -10.43 -17.35
CA ASP A 350 -16.47 -11.07 -16.48
C ASP A 350 -16.03 -10.90 -15.02
N TYR A 351 -16.72 -10.06 -14.25
CA TYR A 351 -16.48 -9.84 -12.80
C TYR A 351 -17.11 -10.93 -11.92
#